data_AF-A0A1J3F2G1-F1
#
_entry.id   AF-A0A1J3F2G1-F1
#
_cell.length_a   1.000
_cell.length_b   1.000
_cell.length_c   1.000
_cell.angle_alpha   90.00
_cell.angle_beta   90.00
_cell.angle_gamma   90.00
#
_symmetry.space_group_name_H-M   'P 1'
#
loop_
_entity.id
_entity.type
_entity.pdbx_description
1 polymer ?
#
loop_
_entity_poly.entity_id
_entity_poly.type
_entity_poly.pdbx_seq_one_letter_code
_entity_poly.pdbx_strand_id
1 'polypeptide(L)'
;KANSFNYGSGHIRPNRAGEPGLVYDLTVHDYLDFLCAVGYNQTMIKLFSESPLYKCPKEGSLLDLNYPSITVPDLSGSVTVTRKLKNVG
;
A
#
# COMPACT_ATOMS: atom_id res chain seq x y z
N LYS A 1 -0.50 -14.77 22.82
CA LYS A 1 -0.51 -15.37 21.47
C LYS A 1 -0.08 -14.30 20.49
N ALA A 2 0.50 -14.72 19.39
CA ALA A 2 1.25 -13.87 18.50
C ALA A 2 0.46 -13.80 17.17
N ASN A 3 0.13 -12.60 16.63
CA ASN A 3 -0.48 -12.44 15.30
C ASN A 3 0.06 -11.22 14.51
N SER A 4 -0.37 -11.06 13.24
CA SER A 4 0.02 -9.95 12.36
C SER A 4 -0.34 -8.56 12.91
N PHE A 5 -1.41 -8.43 13.70
CA PHE A 5 -1.76 -7.18 14.38
C PHE A 5 -0.85 -6.88 15.58
N ASN A 6 -0.07 -7.84 16.07
CA ASN A 6 0.86 -7.63 17.19
C ASN A 6 2.28 -7.24 16.73
N TYR A 7 2.76 -7.77 15.60
CA TYR A 7 4.15 -7.61 15.17
C TYR A 7 4.34 -7.62 13.64
N GLY A 8 3.28 -7.41 12.87
CA GLY A 8 3.34 -7.31 11.40
C GLY A 8 3.99 -8.52 10.75
N SER A 9 5.05 -8.28 9.98
CA SER A 9 5.81 -9.30 9.24
C SER A 9 6.76 -10.13 10.13
N GLY A 10 6.85 -9.82 11.43
CA GLY A 10 7.66 -10.56 12.40
C GLY A 10 9.00 -9.90 12.74
N HIS A 11 9.91 -10.68 13.32
CA HIS A 11 11.20 -10.19 13.81
C HIS A 11 12.16 -9.90 12.65
N ILE A 12 12.83 -8.74 12.70
CA ILE A 12 13.73 -8.25 11.66
C ILE A 12 14.91 -9.21 11.41
N ARG A 13 15.32 -9.36 10.14
CA ARG A 13 16.53 -10.08 9.73
C ARG A 13 17.40 -9.17 8.86
N PRO A 14 18.27 -8.34 9.46
CA PRO A 14 18.97 -7.26 8.75
C PRO A 14 19.76 -7.75 7.52
N ASN A 15 20.56 -8.80 7.68
CA ASN A 15 21.38 -9.33 6.59
C ASN A 15 20.55 -9.81 5.39
N ARG A 16 19.34 -10.34 5.63
CA ARG A 16 18.44 -10.74 4.54
C ARG A 16 17.68 -9.56 3.93
N ALA A 17 17.49 -8.48 4.68
CA ALA A 17 16.83 -7.28 4.17
C ALA A 17 17.73 -6.48 3.22
N GLY A 18 19.05 -6.63 3.29
CA GLY A 18 20.00 -6.00 2.37
C GLY A 18 19.92 -6.54 0.93
N GLU A 19 19.57 -7.82 0.76
CA GLU A 19 19.42 -8.48 -0.54
C GLU A 19 18.10 -9.27 -0.60
N PRO A 20 16.94 -8.57 -0.75
CA PRO A 20 15.63 -9.20 -0.63
C PRO A 20 15.18 -9.98 -1.87
N GLY A 21 15.89 -9.84 -3.00
CA GLY A 21 15.52 -10.40 -4.31
C GLY A 21 14.34 -9.69 -4.97
N LEU A 22 13.20 -9.59 -4.28
CA LEU A 22 12.00 -8.89 -4.75
C LEU A 22 11.55 -7.82 -3.75
N VAL A 23 11.03 -6.71 -4.26
CA VAL A 23 10.41 -5.63 -3.46
C VAL A 23 9.03 -5.27 -3.96
N TYR A 24 8.20 -4.80 -3.05
CA TYR A 24 6.93 -4.13 -3.36
C TYR A 24 7.22 -2.65 -3.52
N ASP A 25 7.43 -2.21 -4.76
CA ASP A 25 7.74 -0.81 -5.08
C ASP A 25 6.47 0.05 -5.03
N LEU A 26 6.60 1.29 -4.55
CA LEU A 26 5.52 2.26 -4.37
C LEU A 26 6.02 3.66 -4.69
N THR A 27 5.15 4.47 -5.28
CA THR A 27 5.38 5.89 -5.56
C THR A 27 4.50 6.77 -4.68
N VAL A 28 4.78 8.08 -4.68
CA VAL A 28 3.91 9.06 -4.01
C VAL A 28 2.48 9.00 -4.57
N HIS A 29 2.30 8.78 -5.87
CA HIS A 29 0.98 8.67 -6.47
C HIS A 29 0.19 7.47 -5.95
N ASP A 30 0.83 6.32 -5.70
CA ASP A 30 0.15 5.15 -5.12
C ASP A 30 -0.41 5.47 -3.72
N TYR A 31 0.30 6.28 -2.93
CA TYR A 31 -0.21 6.76 -1.64
C TYR A 31 -1.36 7.76 -1.80
N LEU A 32 -1.30 8.65 -2.79
CA LEU A 32 -2.39 9.58 -3.06
C LEU A 32 -3.65 8.86 -3.56
N ASP A 33 -3.50 7.86 -4.44
CA ASP A 33 -4.59 6.98 -4.89
C ASP A 33 -5.24 6.29 -3.68
N PHE A 34 -4.42 5.75 -2.77
CA PHE A 34 -4.88 5.12 -1.54
C PHE A 34 -5.67 6.11 -0.66
N LEU A 35 -5.15 7.32 -0.42
CA LEU A 35 -5.86 8.33 0.37
C LEU A 35 -7.20 8.73 -0.26
N CYS A 36 -7.24 8.86 -1.59
CA CYS A 36 -8.50 9.09 -2.32
C CYS A 36 -9.49 7.92 -2.10
N ALA A 37 -9.04 6.67 -2.16
CA ALA A 37 -9.87 5.49 -1.91
C ALA A 37 -10.36 5.39 -0.45
N VAL A 38 -9.63 5.94 0.52
CA VAL A 38 -10.09 6.09 1.92
C VAL A 38 -11.19 7.16 2.06
N GLY A 39 -11.33 8.07 1.09
CA GLY A 39 -12.35 9.12 1.08
C GLY A 39 -11.79 10.54 1.25
N TYR A 40 -10.48 10.74 1.09
CA TYR A 40 -9.91 12.09 1.11
C TYR A 40 -10.35 12.84 -0.15
N ASN A 41 -10.93 14.03 0.06
CA ASN A 41 -11.35 14.88 -1.05
C ASN A 41 -10.18 15.68 -1.64
N GLN A 42 -10.42 16.31 -2.78
CA GLN A 42 -9.41 17.08 -3.51
C GLN A 42 -8.78 18.20 -2.66
N THR A 43 -9.50 18.80 -1.71
CA THR A 43 -8.97 19.85 -0.83
C THR A 43 -7.95 19.28 0.15
N MET A 44 -8.22 18.09 0.71
CA MET A 44 -7.29 17.41 1.61
C MET A 44 -6.06 16.90 0.86
N ILE A 45 -6.25 16.31 -0.33
CA ILE A 45 -5.14 15.79 -1.16
C ILE A 45 -4.14 16.89 -1.56
N LYS A 46 -4.62 18.12 -1.79
CA LYS A 46 -3.76 19.28 -2.07
C LYS A 46 -2.76 19.60 -0.95
N LEU A 47 -3.03 19.17 0.29
CA LEU A 47 -2.09 19.34 1.40
C LEU A 47 -0.90 18.39 1.33
N PHE A 48 -1.02 17.30 0.54
CA PHE A 48 -0.02 16.25 0.41
C PHE A 48 0.67 16.23 -0.96
N SER A 49 0.07 16.83 -2.00
CA SER A 49 0.60 16.85 -3.36
C SER A 49 1.19 18.21 -3.73
N GLU A 50 2.44 18.22 -4.21
CA GLU A 50 3.04 19.40 -4.85
C GLU A 50 2.54 19.60 -6.29
N SER A 51 2.92 20.70 -6.93
CA SER A 51 2.52 21.01 -8.31
C SER A 51 3.17 20.05 -9.32
N PRO A 52 2.45 19.53 -10.35
CA PRO A 52 1.08 19.86 -10.73
C PRO A 52 0.02 19.20 -9.83
N LEU A 53 -1.16 19.82 -9.79
CA LEU A 53 -2.27 19.34 -8.98
C LEU A 53 -2.62 17.88 -9.30
N TYR A 54 -2.32 16.97 -8.36
CA TYR A 54 -2.74 15.59 -8.46
C TYR A 54 -4.28 15.51 -8.36
N LYS A 55 -4.89 14.65 -9.18
CA LYS A 55 -6.34 14.44 -9.21
C LYS A 55 -6.65 13.01 -8.80
N CYS A 56 -7.55 12.85 -7.84
CA CYS A 56 -8.02 11.52 -7.44
C CYS A 56 -8.58 10.76 -8.65
N PRO A 57 -8.30 9.45 -8.77
CA PRO A 57 -8.93 8.62 -9.77
C PRO A 57 -10.44 8.51 -9.49
N LYS A 58 -11.23 8.27 -10.54
CA LYS A 58 -12.69 8.09 -10.41
C LYS A 58 -13.06 6.82 -9.65
N GLU A 59 -12.23 5.80 -9.80
CA GLU A 59 -12.37 4.48 -9.19
C GLU A 59 -11.02 4.13 -8.55
N GLY A 60 -11.06 3.53 -7.38
CA GLY A 60 -9.88 3.07 -6.66
C GLY A 60 -10.29 2.25 -5.45
N SER A 61 -9.49 1.23 -5.12
CA SER A 61 -9.72 0.37 -3.96
C SER A 61 -8.61 0.56 -2.93
N LEU A 62 -9.00 0.50 -1.65
CA LEU A 62 -8.05 0.38 -0.53
C LEU A 62 -7.12 -0.82 -0.69
N LEU A 63 -7.57 -1.84 -1.42
CA LEU A 63 -6.81 -3.06 -1.65
C LEU A 63 -5.76 -2.92 -2.75
N ASP A 64 -5.75 -1.83 -3.52
CA ASP A 64 -4.83 -1.67 -4.67
C ASP A 64 -3.42 -1.22 -4.27
N LEU A 65 -3.25 -0.69 -3.06
CA LEU A 65 -1.94 -0.27 -2.56
C LEU A 65 -0.97 -1.45 -2.56
N ASN A 66 0.16 -1.31 -3.27
CA ASN A 66 1.18 -2.33 -3.42
C ASN A 66 2.02 -2.53 -2.14
N TYR A 67 1.38 -2.83 -1.03
CA TYR A 67 2.01 -2.94 0.29
C TYR A 67 2.47 -4.38 0.59
N PRO A 68 3.60 -4.60 1.31
CA PRO A 68 4.16 -5.92 1.62
C PRO A 68 3.40 -6.66 2.74
N SER A 69 2.07 -6.50 2.78
CA SER A 69 1.14 -7.28 3.61
C SER A 69 -0.26 -7.22 3.00
N ILE A 70 -1.15 -8.11 3.45
CA ILE A 70 -2.54 -8.16 2.99
C ILE A 70 -3.44 -7.95 4.21
N THR A 71 -4.25 -6.89 4.16
CA THR A 71 -5.28 -6.58 5.14
C THR A 71 -6.58 -6.32 4.39
N VAL A 72 -7.64 -7.05 4.77
CA VAL A 72 -8.99 -6.84 4.23
C VAL A 72 -9.93 -6.61 5.41
N PRO A 73 -10.45 -5.38 5.59
CA PRO A 73 -11.41 -5.10 6.65
C PRO A 73 -12.72 -5.83 6.37
N ASP A 74 -13.33 -6.38 7.43
CA ASP A 74 -14.67 -6.99 7.41
C ASP A 74 -14.90 -8.00 6.26
N LEU A 75 -13.87 -8.83 5.98
CA LEU A 75 -13.93 -9.81 4.90
C LEU A 75 -15.13 -10.76 5.09
N SER A 76 -16.09 -10.65 4.17
CA SER A 76 -17.19 -11.58 3.99
C SER A 76 -17.10 -12.16 2.58
N GLY A 77 -17.13 -13.49 2.46
CA GLY A 77 -16.92 -14.16 1.18
C GLY A 77 -15.45 -14.17 0.74
N SER A 78 -15.20 -13.89 -0.54
CA SER A 78 -13.88 -13.98 -1.16
C SER A 78 -13.52 -12.68 -1.88
N VAL A 79 -12.27 -12.26 -1.77
CA VAL A 79 -11.70 -11.12 -2.47
C VAL A 79 -10.36 -11.51 -3.10
N THR A 80 -10.09 -11.00 -4.29
CA THR A 80 -8.78 -11.15 -4.94
C THR A 80 -7.98 -9.88 -4.73
N VAL A 81 -6.75 -10.02 -4.23
CA VAL A 81 -5.83 -8.91 -3.99
C VAL A 81 -4.63 -9.07 -4.92
N THR A 82 -4.35 -8.05 -5.73
CA THR A 82 -3.26 -8.07 -6.72
C THR A 82 -2.10 -7.21 -6.25
N ARG A 83 -0.87 -7.71 -6.38
CA ARG A 83 0.37 -6.99 -6.04
C ARG A 83 1.38 -7.09 -7.17
N LYS A 84 2.26 -6.09 -7.25
CA LYS A 84 3.37 -6.02 -8.22
C LYS A 84 4.69 -6.19 -7.47
N LEU A 85 5.52 -7.10 -7.96
CA LEU A 85 6.87 -7.33 -7.45
C LEU A 85 7.88 -6.80 -8.45
N LYS A 86 8.91 -6.12 -7.94
CA LYS A 86 10.06 -5.67 -8.71
C LYS A 86 11.27 -6.49 -8.31
N ASN A 87 12.00 -7.02 -9.30
CA ASN A 87 13.27 -7.69 -9.07
C ASN A 87 14.36 -6.66 -8.77
N VAL A 88 15.13 -6.90 -7.71
CA VAL A 88 16.25 -6.07 -7.23
C VAL A 88 17.51 -6.89 -6.92
N GLY A 89 17.50 -8.20 -7.22
CA GLY A 89 18.66 -9.09 -7.12
C GLY A 89 19.35 -9.34 -8.46
#